data_AF-A0A533S602-F1
#
_entry.id   AF-A0A533S602-F1
#
_cell.length_a   1.000
_cell.length_b   1.000
_cell.length_c   1.000
_cell.angle_alpha   90.00
_cell.angle_beta   90.00
_cell.angle_gamma   90.00
#
_symmetry.space_group_name_H-M   'P 1'
#
loop_
_entity.id
_entity.type
_entity.pdbx_description
1 polymer ?
#
loop_
_entity_poly.entity_id
_entity_poly.type
_entity_poly.pdbx_seq_one_letter_code
_entity_poly.pdbx_strand_id
1 'polypeptide(L)'
;MKIKGEAVQKPEENLRRVGNVAAGRSEHYAFIIDRSEKGREMLGQLRNSPPEDSEFRERAYGVGIKTWEESGYEFVIIWGTFGYSGGLTIPTKDINHLLQNAIPTVIEKTKEKDGECVFFIGVHPAIAPIIKQRLAELQPEVGTA
;
A
#
# COMPACT_ATOMS: atom_id res chain seq x y z
N MET A 1 -18.56 7.40 31.58
CA MET A 1 -17.52 7.67 30.56
C MET A 1 -17.08 6.33 29.98
N LYS A 2 -17.48 5.99 28.75
CA LYS A 2 -17.07 4.75 28.08
C LYS A 2 -16.11 5.15 26.96
N ILE A 3 -14.83 4.82 27.13
CA ILE A 3 -13.82 4.95 26.09
C ILE A 3 -14.13 3.83 25.09
N LYS A 4 -14.68 4.18 23.92
CA LYS A 4 -14.86 3.24 22.82
C LYS A 4 -13.46 2.89 22.30
N GLY A 5 -13.07 1.63 22.47
CA GLY A 5 -11.86 1.10 21.86
C GLY A 5 -11.91 1.28 20.35
N GLU A 6 -10.80 1.76 19.78
CA GLU A 6 -10.56 1.72 18.34
C GLU A 6 -10.70 0.26 17.88
N ALA A 7 -11.72 -0.01 17.09
CA ALA A 7 -11.92 -1.31 16.48
C ALA A 7 -10.77 -1.54 15.49
N VAL A 8 -9.93 -2.53 15.79
CA VAL A 8 -9.03 -3.14 14.82
C VAL A 8 -9.92 -3.73 13.73
N GLN A 9 -9.96 -3.09 12.55
CA GLN A 9 -10.73 -3.56 11.40
C GLN A 9 -10.27 -4.95 10.98
N LYS A 10 -11.23 -5.83 10.68
CA LYS A 10 -10.93 -7.25 10.41
C LYS A 10 -10.24 -7.39 9.04
N PRO A 11 -9.33 -8.38 8.88
CA PRO A 11 -8.56 -8.60 7.65
C PRO A 11 -9.40 -8.68 6.36
N GLU A 12 -10.58 -9.30 6.44
CA GLU A 12 -11.52 -9.46 5.33
C GLU A 12 -12.16 -8.13 4.88
N GLU A 13 -12.31 -7.16 5.79
CA GLU A 13 -12.87 -5.85 5.46
C GLU A 13 -11.89 -5.03 4.61
N ASN A 14 -10.57 -5.15 4.83
CA ASN A 14 -9.57 -4.44 4.05
C ASN A 14 -9.54 -4.94 2.60
N LEU A 15 -9.53 -6.26 2.38
CA LEU A 15 -9.56 -6.87 1.04
C LEU A 15 -10.89 -6.61 0.32
N ARG A 16 -12.03 -6.69 1.04
CA ARG A 16 -13.33 -6.30 0.48
C ARG A 16 -13.40 -4.82 0.12
N ARG A 17 -12.72 -3.95 0.89
CA ARG A 17 -12.63 -2.52 0.58
C ARG A 17 -11.75 -2.27 -0.64
N VAL A 18 -10.68 -3.06 -0.84
CA VAL A 18 -9.89 -3.04 -2.09
C VAL A 18 -10.79 -3.37 -3.29
N GLY A 19 -11.56 -4.46 -3.23
CA GLY A 19 -12.51 -4.83 -4.29
C GLY A 19 -13.64 -3.81 -4.52
N ASN A 20 -14.18 -3.22 -3.46
CA ASN A 20 -15.25 -2.21 -3.57
C ASN A 20 -14.75 -0.83 -4.03
N VAL A 21 -13.48 -0.46 -3.77
CA VAL A 21 -12.88 0.78 -4.29
C VAL A 21 -12.50 0.61 -5.77
N ALA A 22 -12.07 -0.59 -6.18
CA ALA A 22 -11.84 -0.94 -7.58
C ALA A 22 -13.13 -0.87 -8.44
N ALA A 23 -14.31 -1.11 -7.84
CA ALA A 23 -15.60 -0.95 -8.50
C ALA A 23 -16.02 0.52 -8.74
N GLY A 24 -15.25 1.49 -8.24
CA GLY A 24 -15.61 2.90 -8.21
C GLY A 24 -14.82 3.80 -9.15
N ARG A 25 -13.51 4.01 -8.90
CA ARG A 25 -12.74 5.09 -9.59
C ARG A 25 -11.22 4.94 -9.65
N SER A 26 -10.57 4.00 -8.94
CA SER A 26 -9.11 3.94 -8.89
C SER A 26 -8.57 2.63 -9.44
N GLU A 27 -7.95 2.69 -10.62
CA GLU A 27 -7.37 1.54 -11.32
C GLU A 27 -6.06 1.06 -10.66
N HIS A 28 -5.45 1.90 -9.81
CA HIS A 28 -4.15 1.62 -9.21
C HIS A 28 -4.22 1.47 -7.69
N TYR A 29 -3.34 0.64 -7.18
CA TYR A 29 -3.19 0.42 -5.74
C TYR A 29 -1.71 0.41 -5.35
N ALA A 30 -1.43 0.79 -4.11
CA ALA A 30 -0.11 0.70 -3.52
C ALA A 30 -0.20 0.26 -2.05
N PHE A 31 0.58 -0.75 -1.68
CA PHE A 31 0.79 -1.16 -0.29
C PHE A 31 2.11 -0.59 0.22
N ILE A 32 2.06 0.22 1.26
CA ILE A 32 3.24 0.74 1.97
C ILE A 32 3.43 -0.11 3.22
N ILE A 33 4.52 -0.86 3.27
CA ILE A 33 4.79 -1.88 4.30
C ILE A 33 6.12 -1.58 4.97
N ASP A 34 6.18 -1.76 6.29
CA ASP A 34 7.44 -1.75 7.06
C ASP A 34 7.71 -3.11 7.75
N ARG A 35 8.75 -3.19 8.58
CA ARG A 35 9.13 -4.41 9.31
C ARG A 35 8.32 -4.67 10.58
N SER A 36 7.40 -3.77 10.96
CA SER A 36 6.58 -3.90 12.17
C SER A 36 5.61 -5.06 12.07
N GLU A 37 5.00 -5.44 13.20
CA GLU A 37 3.96 -6.48 13.25
C GLU A 37 2.84 -6.19 12.24
N LYS A 38 2.35 -4.94 12.20
CA LYS A 38 1.30 -4.52 11.26
C LYS A 38 1.73 -4.64 9.79
N GLY A 39 2.99 -4.35 9.49
CA GLY A 39 3.53 -4.53 8.13
C GLY A 39 3.64 -5.98 7.74
N ARG A 40 4.11 -6.84 8.65
CA ARG A 40 4.17 -8.29 8.45
C ARG A 40 2.79 -8.91 8.30
N GLU A 41 1.81 -8.45 9.08
CA GLU A 41 0.41 -8.86 8.96
C GLU A 41 -0.15 -8.49 7.58
N MET A 42 0.07 -7.26 7.12
CA MET A 42 -0.37 -6.83 5.78
C MET A 42 0.29 -7.69 4.69
N LEU A 43 1.61 -7.91 4.74
CA LEU A 43 2.29 -8.77 3.77
C LEU A 43 1.76 -10.21 3.82
N GLY A 44 1.51 -10.74 5.01
CA GLY A 44 0.89 -12.04 5.22
C GLY A 44 -0.50 -12.14 4.59
N GLN A 45 -1.31 -11.08 4.69
CA GLN A 45 -2.62 -11.00 4.04
C GLN A 45 -2.50 -11.06 2.52
N LEU A 46 -1.54 -10.35 1.91
CA LEU A 46 -1.29 -10.40 0.47
C LEU A 46 -0.83 -11.77 0.00
N ARG A 47 0.05 -12.42 0.76
CA ARG A 47 0.53 -13.79 0.47
C ARG A 47 -0.58 -14.84 0.52
N ASN A 48 -1.56 -14.61 1.39
CA ASN A 48 -2.71 -15.50 1.58
C ASN A 48 -3.98 -14.98 0.89
N SER A 49 -3.85 -14.03 -0.06
CA SER A 49 -5.00 -13.56 -0.84
C SER A 49 -5.68 -14.72 -1.57
N PRO A 50 -7.01 -14.68 -1.70
CA PRO A 50 -7.78 -15.77 -2.31
C PRO A 50 -7.42 -15.94 -3.80
N PRO A 51 -7.76 -17.08 -4.44
CA PRO A 51 -7.36 -17.36 -5.82
C PRO A 51 -7.77 -16.30 -6.85
N GLU A 52 -8.93 -15.67 -6.67
CA GLU A 52 -9.44 -14.56 -7.48
C GLU A 52 -8.57 -13.30 -7.43
N ASP A 53 -7.79 -13.14 -6.36
CA ASP A 53 -6.86 -12.03 -6.13
C ASP A 53 -5.40 -12.50 -6.29
N SER A 54 -5.13 -13.41 -7.23
CA SER A 54 -3.80 -14.01 -7.43
C SER A 54 -2.70 -12.99 -7.66
N GLU A 55 -3.04 -11.82 -8.23
CA GLU A 55 -2.11 -10.71 -8.46
C GLU A 55 -1.41 -10.25 -7.17
N PHE A 56 -2.15 -10.11 -6.06
CA PHE A 56 -1.57 -9.68 -4.79
C PHE A 56 -0.58 -10.71 -4.25
N ARG A 57 -0.93 -11.99 -4.38
CA ARG A 57 -0.07 -13.10 -3.97
C ARG A 57 1.20 -13.14 -4.82
N GLU A 58 1.08 -13.05 -6.13
CA GLU A 58 2.23 -13.04 -7.06
C GLU A 58 3.19 -11.89 -6.74
N ARG A 59 2.68 -10.70 -6.45
CA ARG A 59 3.52 -9.55 -6.05
C ARG A 59 4.17 -9.75 -4.69
N ALA A 60 3.43 -10.30 -3.72
CA ALA A 60 3.94 -10.54 -2.36
C ALA A 60 5.00 -11.64 -2.29
N TYR A 61 5.13 -12.46 -3.33
CA TYR A 61 6.21 -13.42 -3.55
C TYR A 61 7.22 -12.98 -4.62
N GLY A 62 7.04 -11.79 -5.21
CA GLY A 62 7.87 -11.27 -6.28
C GLY A 62 9.31 -10.97 -5.85
N VAL A 63 10.19 -10.88 -6.85
CA VAL A 63 11.63 -10.62 -6.64
C VAL A 63 11.87 -9.36 -5.80
N GLY A 64 11.07 -8.30 -6.00
CA GLY A 64 11.21 -7.06 -5.23
C GLY A 64 10.98 -7.25 -3.72
N ILE A 65 10.05 -8.13 -3.33
CA ILE A 65 9.80 -8.43 -1.91
C ILE A 65 10.93 -9.28 -1.34
N LYS A 66 11.41 -10.28 -2.10
CA LYS A 66 12.59 -11.05 -1.68
C LYS A 66 13.80 -10.16 -1.46
N THR A 67 14.07 -9.24 -2.40
CA THR A 67 15.15 -8.24 -2.27
C THR A 67 14.97 -7.39 -1.03
N TRP A 68 13.75 -6.89 -0.76
CA TRP A 68 13.49 -6.15 0.47
C TRP A 68 13.75 -7.02 1.70
N GLU A 69 13.23 -8.25 1.76
CA GLU A 69 13.41 -9.15 2.89
C GLU A 69 14.89 -9.37 3.23
N GLU A 70 15.76 -9.42 2.21
CA GLU A 70 17.21 -9.65 2.29
C GLU A 70 18.06 -8.37 2.48
N SER A 71 17.57 -7.17 2.14
CA SER A 71 18.40 -5.95 2.02
C SER A 71 18.61 -5.16 3.32
N GLY A 72 17.93 -5.51 4.41
CA GLY A 72 17.91 -4.71 5.64
C GLY A 72 17.20 -3.35 5.50
N TYR A 73 16.52 -3.10 4.38
CA TYR A 73 15.71 -1.89 4.20
C TYR A 73 14.44 -1.96 5.04
N GLU A 74 14.02 -0.80 5.54
CA GLU A 74 12.92 -0.71 6.50
C GLU A 74 11.55 -0.78 5.83
N PHE A 75 11.41 -0.18 4.66
CA PHE A 75 10.12 -0.03 3.97
C PHE A 75 10.12 -0.71 2.61
N VAL A 76 8.93 -1.06 2.14
CA VAL A 76 8.69 -1.44 0.75
C VAL A 76 7.35 -0.87 0.28
N ILE A 77 7.31 -0.38 -0.96
CA ILE A 77 6.03 -0.10 -1.64
C ILE A 77 5.79 -1.16 -2.70
N ILE A 78 4.61 -1.78 -2.70
CA ILE A 78 4.12 -2.66 -3.77
C ILE A 78 3.01 -1.92 -4.50
N TRP A 79 3.26 -1.49 -5.74
CA TRP A 79 2.29 -0.83 -6.60
C TRP A 79 1.86 -1.74 -7.77
N GLY A 80 0.59 -1.66 -8.12
CA GLY A 80 0.02 -2.37 -9.26
C GLY A 80 -1.22 -1.67 -9.83
N THR A 81 -1.70 -2.22 -10.94
CA THR A 81 -2.91 -1.77 -11.64
C THR A 81 -3.83 -2.97 -11.80
N PHE A 82 -5.08 -2.84 -11.38
CA PHE A 82 -6.06 -3.93 -11.49
C PHE A 82 -6.23 -4.38 -12.94
N GLY A 83 -6.16 -5.70 -13.17
CA GLY A 83 -6.36 -6.29 -14.49
C GLY A 83 -5.19 -6.11 -15.45
N TYR A 84 -4.01 -5.64 -14.98
CA TYR A 84 -2.82 -5.50 -15.80
C TYR A 84 -1.59 -6.15 -15.14
N SER A 85 -0.83 -6.93 -15.92
CA SER A 85 0.31 -7.73 -15.42
C SER A 85 1.61 -6.94 -15.16
N GLY A 86 1.52 -5.63 -14.99
CA GLY A 86 2.68 -4.75 -14.72
C GLY A 86 2.58 -4.09 -13.35
N GLY A 87 3.72 -3.89 -12.67
CA GLY A 87 3.76 -2.99 -11.53
C GLY A 87 5.16 -2.86 -10.95
N LEU A 88 5.25 -2.27 -9.77
CA LEU A 88 6.50 -1.76 -9.23
C LEU A 88 6.63 -2.18 -7.77
N THR A 89 7.81 -2.65 -7.40
CA THR A 89 8.15 -2.90 -5.99
C THR A 89 9.39 -2.09 -5.66
N ILE A 90 9.28 -1.19 -4.67
CA ILE A 90 10.35 -0.26 -4.30
C ILE A 90 10.81 -0.55 -2.86
N PRO A 91 11.84 -1.39 -2.66
CA PRO A 91 12.53 -1.49 -1.38
C PRO A 91 13.14 -0.13 -1.01
N THR A 92 12.91 0.33 0.21
CA THR A 92 13.24 1.69 0.64
C THR A 92 13.89 1.70 2.01
N LYS A 93 15.08 2.29 2.09
CA LYS A 93 15.97 2.18 3.26
C LYS A 93 15.37 2.73 4.54
N ASP A 94 14.79 3.93 4.49
CA ASP A 94 14.29 4.66 5.66
C ASP A 94 13.12 5.57 5.30
N ILE A 95 12.55 6.22 6.33
CA ILE A 95 11.35 7.05 6.20
C ILE A 95 11.58 8.27 5.29
N ASN A 96 12.78 8.84 5.26
CA ASN A 96 13.07 9.99 4.40
C ASN A 96 13.06 9.58 2.93
N HIS A 97 13.69 8.45 2.60
CA HIS A 97 13.64 7.89 1.24
C HIS A 97 12.22 7.49 0.83
N LEU A 98 11.39 7.03 1.78
CA LEU A 98 9.99 6.71 1.52
C LEU A 98 9.20 7.95 1.12
N LEU A 99 9.29 9.03 1.92
CA LEU A 99 8.50 10.25 1.74
C LEU A 99 8.94 11.11 0.56
N GLN A 100 10.25 11.14 0.29
CA GLN A 100 10.84 12.04 -0.72
C GLN A 100 11.06 11.38 -2.08
N ASN A 101 11.18 10.05 -2.13
CA ASN A 101 11.48 9.34 -3.38
C ASN A 101 10.40 8.32 -3.72
N ALA A 102 10.20 7.29 -2.88
CA ALA A 102 9.37 6.15 -3.26
C ALA A 102 7.89 6.50 -3.46
N ILE A 103 7.28 7.27 -2.54
CA ILE A 103 5.90 7.73 -2.68
C ILE A 103 5.73 8.62 -3.93
N PRO A 104 6.55 9.68 -4.13
CA PRO A 104 6.51 10.45 -5.37
C PRO A 104 6.63 9.61 -6.63
N THR A 105 7.57 8.65 -6.70
CA THR A 105 7.72 7.77 -7.87
C THR A 105 6.45 6.98 -8.17
N VAL A 106 5.76 6.46 -7.13
CA VAL A 106 4.50 5.72 -7.32
C VAL A 106 3.39 6.63 -7.85
N ILE A 107 3.29 7.85 -7.32
CA ILE A 107 2.29 8.83 -7.77
C ILE A 107 2.57 9.27 -9.21
N GLU A 108 3.84 9.52 -9.56
CA GLU A 108 4.24 9.84 -10.94
C GLU A 108 3.88 8.70 -11.90
N LYS A 109 4.20 7.45 -11.53
CA LYS A 109 3.84 6.27 -12.35
C LYS A 109 2.33 6.08 -12.49
N THR A 110 1.57 6.43 -11.47
CA THR A 110 0.10 6.41 -11.51
C THR A 110 -0.42 7.49 -12.46
N LYS A 111 0.14 8.71 -12.42
CA LYS A 111 -0.22 9.81 -13.32
C LYS A 111 0.13 9.52 -14.79
N GLU A 112 1.25 8.84 -15.06
CA GLU A 112 1.60 8.35 -16.41
C GLU A 112 0.55 7.40 -17.01
N LYS A 113 -0.33 6.84 -16.17
CA LYS A 113 -1.40 5.92 -16.54
C LYS A 113 -2.79 6.55 -16.47
N ASP A 114 -2.86 7.88 -16.34
CA ASP A 114 -4.12 8.65 -16.27
C ASP A 114 -5.08 8.20 -15.15
N GLY A 115 -4.54 7.83 -13.98
CA GLY A 115 -5.35 7.34 -12.85
C GLY A 115 -4.98 7.91 -11.48
N GLU A 116 -5.76 7.48 -10.48
CA GLU A 116 -5.48 7.70 -9.06
C GLU A 116 -5.04 6.40 -8.40
N CYS A 117 -4.19 6.52 -7.36
CA CYS A 117 -3.71 5.38 -6.60
C CYS A 117 -4.36 5.31 -5.23
N VAL A 118 -4.89 4.14 -4.87
CA VAL A 118 -5.34 3.84 -3.51
C VAL A 118 -4.15 3.37 -2.69
N PHE A 119 -3.90 4.01 -1.55
CA PHE A 119 -2.78 3.64 -0.68
C PHE A 119 -3.26 2.87 0.56
N PHE A 120 -2.69 1.69 0.76
CA PHE A 120 -2.88 0.85 1.94
C PHE A 120 -1.62 0.92 2.80
N ILE A 121 -1.79 1.28 4.07
CA ILE A 121 -0.67 1.60 4.97
C ILE A 121 -0.55 0.53 6.06
N GLY A 122 0.39 -0.39 5.86
CA GLY A 122 0.78 -1.46 6.79
C GLY A 122 2.10 -1.13 7.46
N VAL A 123 2.11 -0.09 8.29
CA VAL A 123 3.32 0.38 8.96
C VAL A 123 3.08 0.60 10.45
N HIS A 124 4.15 0.78 11.22
CA HIS A 124 4.09 1.08 12.63
C HIS A 124 3.17 2.30 12.91
N PRO A 125 2.26 2.25 13.90
CA PRO A 125 1.27 3.30 14.12
C PRO A 125 1.84 4.71 14.30
N ALA A 126 3.04 4.83 14.89
CA ALA A 126 3.69 6.12 15.11
C ALA A 126 4.10 6.85 13.81
N ILE A 127 4.33 6.14 12.72
CA ILE A 127 4.78 6.74 11.45
C ILE A 127 3.66 6.85 10.41
N ALA A 128 2.55 6.12 10.60
CA ALA A 128 1.40 6.17 9.70
C ALA A 128 0.83 7.59 9.48
N PRO A 129 0.72 8.48 10.50
CA PRO A 129 0.25 9.86 10.30
C PRO A 129 1.12 10.66 9.33
N ILE A 130 2.45 10.49 9.42
CA ILE A 130 3.42 11.21 8.58
C ILE A 130 3.27 10.79 7.12
N ILE A 131 3.13 9.47 6.88
CA ILE A 131 2.89 8.93 5.54
C ILE A 131 1.55 9.43 4.98
N LYS A 132 0.47 9.39 5.78
CA LYS A 132 -0.85 9.89 5.35
C LYS A 132 -0.82 11.37 4.97
N GLN A 133 -0.16 12.20 5.77
CA GLN A 133 0.00 13.61 5.46
C GLN A 133 0.70 13.79 4.11
N ARG A 134 1.81 13.07 3.88
CA ARG A 134 2.55 13.17 2.62
C ARG A 134 1.73 12.73 1.41
N LEU A 135 0.92 11.68 1.56
CA LEU A 135 0.02 11.23 0.50
C LEU A 135 -1.03 12.30 0.18
N ALA A 136 -1.63 12.92 1.19
CA ALA A 136 -2.61 14.00 1.01
C ALA A 136 -2.00 15.24 0.33
N GLU A 137 -0.72 15.56 0.59
CA GLU A 137 -0.01 16.64 -0.09
C GLU A 137 0.19 16.37 -1.59
N LEU A 138 0.47 15.12 -1.96
CA LEU A 138 0.87 14.75 -3.32
C LEU A 138 -0.28 14.29 -4.22
N GLN A 139 -1.32 13.72 -3.62
CA GLN A 139 -2.56 13.31 -4.25
C GLN A 139 -3.72 13.77 -3.35
N PRO A 140 -4.04 15.07 -3.35
CA PRO A 140 -5.16 15.57 -2.57
C PRO A 140 -6.45 14.90 -3.06
N GLU A 141 -7.29 14.44 -2.13
CA GLU A 141 -8.64 14.00 -2.48
C GLU A 141 -9.33 15.18 -3.18
N VAL A 142 -9.69 15.03 -4.45
CA VAL A 142 -10.43 16.07 -5.17
C VAL A 142 -11.74 16.26 -4.41
N GLY A 143 -11.90 17.42 -3.80
CA GLY A 143 -13.04 17.73 -2.94
C GLY A 143 -14.36 17.49 -3.68
N THR A 144 -15.18 16.59 -3.16
CA THR A 144 -16.63 16.71 -3.32
C THR A 144 -17.04 17.96 -2.55
N ALA A 145 -17.17 19.07 -3.27
CA ALA A 145 -18.01 20.19 -2.87
C ALA A 145 -19.49 19.73 -2.76
#